data_AF-A0A957S837-F1
#
_entry.id   AF-A0A957S837-F1
#
_cell.length_a   1.000
_cell.length_b   1.000
_cell.length_c   1.000
_cell.angle_alpha   90.00
_cell.angle_beta   90.00
_cell.angle_gamma   90.00
#
_symmetry.space_group_name_H-M   'P 1'
#
loop_
_entity.id
_entity.type
_entity.pdbx_description
1 polymer ?
#
loop_
_entity_poly.entity_id
_entity_poly.type
_entity_poly.pdbx_seq_one_letter_code
_entity_poly.pdbx_strand_id
1 'polypeptide(L)'
;MNTKGNAKWWKLVVLLAFLLVGCSSRTHTRSPQIVSQFLAPFSSAKSDAEQKLKDELANAAAANGSRASIPALAPLASRGYLTTPQELAEIRQKADDGVEPYASAMQFVLKAADRKWEYELDEQQTCKGADRPAWLDEGKGIPRLYARALAYHLTGDTRYAQEVKSILQRIMTEVVQVDLDEQQCRLNFGWGTPELVAAADLIEAYWAEDTCTGPTGTLYSDVSIGSGNCKELFQNWLVKNPYYVVSFTAEDAMGNWGAAATNTLAYIADYLWDRPELEITHRMPY
;
A
#
# COMPACT_ATOMS: atom_id res chain seq x y z
N MET A 1 -26.79 17.07 -8.17
CA MET A 1 -26.52 15.99 -7.21
C MET A 1 -26.98 14.67 -7.82
N ASN A 2 -26.04 13.80 -8.21
CA ASN A 2 -26.33 12.47 -8.75
C ASN A 2 -25.26 11.50 -8.23
N THR A 3 -25.55 10.81 -7.12
CA THR A 3 -24.61 10.00 -6.32
C THR A 3 -24.54 8.53 -6.73
N LYS A 4 -24.79 8.19 -8.01
CA LYS A 4 -24.88 6.79 -8.46
C LYS A 4 -23.56 6.15 -8.96
N GLY A 5 -22.41 6.81 -8.80
CA GLY A 5 -21.12 6.34 -9.33
C GLY A 5 -20.28 5.43 -8.41
N ASN A 6 -20.33 5.62 -7.08
CA ASN A 6 -19.23 5.17 -6.21
C ASN A 6 -19.40 3.77 -5.59
N ALA A 7 -20.54 3.11 -5.80
CA ALA A 7 -20.82 1.80 -5.17
C ALA A 7 -20.12 0.59 -5.82
N LYS A 8 -19.45 0.76 -6.98
CA LYS A 8 -18.82 -0.37 -7.70
C LYS A 8 -17.38 -0.64 -7.27
N TRP A 9 -16.63 0.37 -6.85
CA TRP A 9 -15.23 0.21 -6.45
C TRP A 9 -15.07 -0.37 -5.04
N TRP A 10 -15.87 0.12 -4.08
CA TRP A 10 -15.93 -0.42 -2.72
C TRP A 10 -16.34 -1.89 -2.65
N LYS A 11 -17.21 -2.36 -3.56
CA LYS A 11 -17.55 -3.79 -3.65
C LYS A 11 -16.37 -4.65 -4.09
N LEU A 12 -15.40 -4.10 -4.83
CA LEU A 12 -14.24 -4.84 -5.34
C LEU A 12 -13.16 -5.01 -4.26
N VAL A 13 -12.87 -3.95 -3.50
CA VAL A 13 -11.94 -4.01 -2.34
C VAL A 13 -12.48 -4.95 -1.26
N VAL A 14 -13.80 -4.91 -1.01
CA VAL A 14 -14.44 -5.83 -0.07
C VAL A 14 -14.46 -7.27 -0.60
N LEU A 15 -14.65 -7.51 -1.91
CA LEU A 15 -14.60 -8.88 -2.45
C LEU A 15 -13.20 -9.51 -2.37
N LEU A 16 -12.14 -8.72 -2.56
CA LEU A 16 -10.75 -9.18 -2.38
C LEU A 16 -10.43 -9.49 -0.91
N ALA A 17 -10.93 -8.68 0.02
CA ALA A 17 -10.75 -8.93 1.46
C ALA A 17 -11.52 -10.18 1.95
N PHE A 18 -12.71 -10.47 1.40
CA PHE A 18 -13.49 -11.66 1.80
C PHE A 18 -12.97 -12.98 1.23
N LEU A 19 -12.19 -12.96 0.13
CA LEU A 19 -11.60 -14.17 -0.45
C LEU A 19 -10.33 -14.63 0.29
N LEU A 20 -9.78 -13.81 1.17
CA LEU A 20 -8.61 -14.15 2.01
C LEU A 20 -8.99 -14.67 3.41
N VAL A 21 -10.27 -14.68 3.78
CA VAL A 21 -10.75 -15.24 5.06
C VAL A 21 -11.59 -16.50 4.80
N GLY A 22 -10.89 -17.57 4.42
CA GLY A 22 -11.47 -18.91 4.29
C GLY A 22 -11.52 -19.64 5.63
N CYS A 23 -12.74 -19.96 6.06
CA CYS A 23 -13.13 -21.01 7.01
C CYS A 23 -12.73 -20.84 8.50
N SER A 24 -13.68 -20.37 9.31
CA SER A 24 -13.88 -20.99 10.63
C SER A 24 -15.37 -21.10 10.97
N SER A 25 -15.75 -22.33 11.33
CA SER A 25 -17.12 -22.82 11.46
C SER A 25 -17.82 -22.30 12.71
N ARG A 26 -19.13 -22.04 12.57
CA ARG A 26 -20.08 -21.93 13.69
C ARG A 26 -20.12 -23.23 14.50
N THR A 27 -20.08 -23.13 15.82
CA THR A 27 -20.80 -24.05 16.70
C THR A 27 -21.43 -23.33 17.89
N HIS A 28 -22.62 -23.84 18.23
CA HIS A 28 -23.57 -23.35 19.22
C HIS A 28 -23.06 -23.43 20.66
N THR A 29 -23.43 -22.43 21.45
CA THR A 29 -23.44 -22.42 22.92
C THR A 29 -24.61 -23.25 23.46
N ARG A 30 -24.32 -24.25 24.31
CA ARG A 30 -25.26 -24.80 25.30
C ARG A 30 -24.50 -25.07 26.61
N SER A 31 -25.14 -24.64 27.70
CA SER A 31 -24.67 -24.66 29.09
C SER A 31 -24.64 -26.08 29.71
N PRO A 32 -23.99 -26.24 30.88
CA PRO A 32 -23.41 -27.50 31.36
C PRO A 32 -24.37 -28.29 32.25
N GLN A 33 -24.14 -29.60 32.40
CA GLN A 33 -24.32 -30.31 33.68
C GLN A 33 -23.77 -31.76 33.65
N ILE A 34 -22.89 -32.01 34.63
CA ILE A 34 -22.74 -33.22 35.47
C ILE A 34 -22.00 -34.47 34.90
N VAL A 35 -21.09 -34.94 35.77
CA VAL A 35 -20.67 -36.31 36.08
C VAL A 35 -19.19 -36.62 35.77
N SER A 36 -18.42 -36.40 36.83
CA SER A 36 -17.18 -37.10 37.20
C SER A 36 -17.30 -38.62 37.07
N GLN A 37 -16.37 -39.26 36.37
CA GLN A 37 -15.65 -40.49 36.77
C GLN A 37 -14.91 -41.08 35.55
N PHE A 38 -13.76 -41.72 35.83
CA PHE A 38 -12.80 -42.41 34.94
C PHE A 38 -11.50 -41.65 34.66
N LEU A 39 -10.58 -41.78 35.63
CA LEU A 39 -9.15 -41.57 35.46
C LEU A 39 -8.45 -42.93 35.22
N ALA A 40 -7.78 -43.01 34.07
CA ALA A 40 -6.56 -43.78 33.73
C ALA A 40 -6.62 -45.33 33.72
N PRO A 41 -6.04 -45.99 32.69
CA PRO A 41 -4.64 -45.81 32.32
C PRO A 41 -4.44 -45.54 30.82
N PHE A 42 -4.21 -44.28 30.46
CA PHE A 42 -3.67 -43.90 29.14
C PHE A 42 -2.51 -42.91 29.36
N SER A 43 -1.41 -43.40 29.94
CA SER A 43 -0.19 -42.61 30.15
C SER A 43 0.95 -42.99 29.19
N SER A 44 0.91 -44.18 28.59
CA SER A 44 2.03 -44.69 27.76
C SER A 44 1.97 -44.23 26.29
N ALA A 45 0.79 -44.29 25.64
CA ALA A 45 0.69 -44.00 24.19
C ALA A 45 0.85 -42.52 23.80
N LYS A 46 0.74 -41.58 24.74
CA LYS A 46 0.91 -40.14 24.48
C LYS A 46 2.40 -39.77 24.35
N SER A 47 3.28 -40.53 25.00
CA SER A 47 4.73 -40.26 24.97
C SER A 47 5.37 -40.66 23.64
N ASP A 48 4.90 -41.73 23.01
CA ASP A 48 5.48 -42.23 21.75
C ASP A 48 5.13 -41.33 20.56
N ALA A 49 3.91 -40.78 20.52
CA ALA A 49 3.49 -39.85 19.47
C ALA A 49 4.18 -38.48 19.61
N GLU A 50 4.39 -38.02 20.84
CA GLU A 50 5.10 -36.76 21.11
C GLU A 50 6.60 -36.88 20.82
N GLN A 51 7.20 -38.04 21.12
CA GLN A 51 8.59 -38.32 20.77
C GLN A 51 8.78 -38.44 19.25
N LYS A 52 7.87 -39.13 18.56
CA LYS A 52 7.90 -39.24 17.09
C LYS A 52 7.78 -37.87 16.41
N LEU A 53 6.93 -36.98 16.93
CA LEU A 53 6.79 -35.61 16.41
C LEU A 53 8.06 -34.77 16.68
N LYS A 54 8.69 -34.92 17.85
CA LYS A 54 9.96 -34.25 18.18
C LYS A 54 11.10 -34.74 17.29
N ASP A 55 11.15 -36.04 17.00
CA ASP A 55 12.16 -36.64 16.14
C ASP A 55 11.95 -36.25 14.66
N GLU A 56 10.71 -36.14 14.18
CA GLU A 56 10.37 -35.63 12.85
C GLU A 56 10.72 -34.13 12.70
N LEU A 57 10.46 -33.31 13.74
CA LEU A 57 10.87 -31.90 13.79
C LEU A 57 12.39 -31.74 13.84
N ALA A 58 13.09 -32.58 14.61
CA ALA A 58 14.55 -32.56 14.68
C ALA A 58 15.21 -32.99 13.35
N ASN A 59 14.64 -33.98 12.67
CA ASN A 59 15.11 -34.42 11.35
C ASN A 59 14.80 -33.40 10.25
N ALA A 60 13.66 -32.69 10.32
CA ALA A 60 13.36 -31.57 9.42
C ALA A 60 14.29 -30.36 9.65
N ALA A 61 14.70 -30.10 10.90
CA ALA A 61 15.68 -29.07 11.23
C ALA A 61 17.09 -29.45 10.76
N ALA A 62 17.48 -30.72 10.86
CA ALA A 62 18.78 -31.21 10.39
C ALA A 62 18.88 -31.27 8.86
N ALA A 63 17.78 -31.57 8.15
CA ALA A 63 17.73 -31.55 6.68
C ALA A 63 17.82 -30.13 6.07
N ASN A 64 17.59 -29.09 6.88
CA ASN A 64 17.76 -27.68 6.47
C ASN A 64 19.13 -27.09 6.88
N GLY A 65 20.04 -27.91 7.40
CA GLY A 65 21.36 -27.52 7.91
C GLY A 65 22.42 -27.16 6.87
N SER A 66 22.03 -26.69 5.68
CA SER A 66 22.93 -26.05 4.72
C SER A 66 22.15 -25.10 3.80
N ARG A 67 21.40 -24.17 4.38
CA ARG A 67 21.24 -22.87 3.72
C ARG A 67 22.47 -22.05 4.09
N ALA A 68 23.40 -21.97 3.15
CA ALA A 68 24.33 -20.86 3.10
C ALA A 68 23.58 -19.59 3.50
N SER A 69 24.14 -18.83 4.43
CA SER A 69 23.69 -17.50 4.80
C SER A 69 23.40 -16.74 3.51
N ILE A 70 22.12 -16.55 3.21
CA ILE A 70 21.71 -15.68 2.11
C ILE A 70 22.28 -14.32 2.51
N PRO A 71 23.20 -13.74 1.73
CA PRO A 71 23.63 -12.38 2.00
C PRO A 71 22.36 -11.53 2.01
N ALA A 72 22.17 -10.71 3.06
CA ALA A 72 21.06 -9.77 3.11
C ALA A 72 21.14 -8.90 1.86
N LEU A 73 20.31 -9.22 0.85
CA LEU A 73 20.08 -8.33 -0.27
C LEU A 73 19.43 -7.09 0.34
N ALA A 74 20.13 -5.97 0.24
CA ALA A 74 19.59 -4.67 0.57
C ALA A 74 18.27 -4.41 -0.23
N PRO A 75 17.39 -3.55 0.30
CA PRO A 75 15.95 -3.58 0.06
C PRO A 75 15.61 -2.83 -1.24
N LEU A 76 15.74 -3.50 -2.38
CA LEU A 76 15.33 -2.95 -3.69
C LEU A 76 14.03 -3.57 -4.20
N ALA A 77 13.33 -4.33 -3.35
CA ALA A 77 12.06 -4.95 -3.68
C ALA A 77 10.93 -4.22 -2.95
N SER A 78 9.82 -3.99 -3.67
CA SER A 78 8.53 -3.57 -3.12
C SER A 78 8.23 -4.35 -1.83
N ARG A 79 7.95 -3.63 -0.75
CA ARG A 79 7.57 -4.24 0.54
C ARG A 79 6.13 -4.72 0.52
N GLY A 80 5.30 -4.07 -0.31
CA GLY A 80 3.89 -4.32 -0.45
C GLY A 80 3.08 -3.70 0.68
N TYR A 81 2.03 -2.98 0.30
CA TYR A 81 1.07 -2.36 1.23
C TYR A 81 -0.25 -3.15 1.21
N LEU A 82 -1.07 -2.93 0.19
CA LEU A 82 -2.33 -3.67 0.00
C LEU A 82 -2.10 -5.03 -0.67
N THR A 83 -0.98 -5.16 -1.38
CA THR A 83 -0.56 -6.40 -2.01
C THR A 83 0.95 -6.38 -2.24
N THR A 84 1.54 -7.53 -2.54
CA THR A 84 2.96 -7.71 -2.86
C THR A 84 3.16 -8.15 -4.32
N PRO A 85 4.35 -7.96 -4.91
CA PRO A 85 4.68 -8.55 -6.21
C PRO A 85 4.48 -10.06 -6.27
N GLN A 86 4.75 -10.78 -5.17
CA GLN A 86 4.59 -12.23 -5.08
C GLN A 86 3.11 -12.62 -5.16
N GLU A 87 2.23 -11.94 -4.42
CA GLU A 87 0.79 -12.15 -4.53
C GLU A 87 0.27 -11.82 -5.94
N LEU A 88 0.78 -10.76 -6.57
CA LEU A 88 0.40 -10.40 -7.94
C LEU A 88 0.86 -11.44 -8.96
N ALA A 89 2.02 -12.09 -8.74
CA ALA A 89 2.47 -13.21 -9.57
C ALA A 89 1.53 -14.43 -9.42
N GLU A 90 1.06 -14.73 -8.21
CA GLU A 90 0.06 -15.79 -8.00
C GLU A 90 -1.29 -15.45 -8.65
N ILE A 91 -1.73 -14.19 -8.54
CA ILE A 91 -2.96 -13.70 -9.18
C ILE A 91 -2.85 -13.82 -10.70
N ARG A 92 -1.71 -13.43 -11.28
CA ARG A 92 -1.43 -13.57 -12.71
C ARG A 92 -1.53 -15.03 -13.14
N GLN A 93 -0.86 -15.95 -12.44
CA GLN A 93 -0.90 -17.37 -12.80
C GLN A 93 -2.35 -17.90 -12.79
N LYS A 94 -3.14 -17.59 -11.76
CA LYS A 94 -4.55 -17.98 -11.69
C LYS A 94 -5.39 -17.35 -12.80
N ALA A 95 -5.11 -16.10 -13.16
CA ALA A 95 -5.79 -15.42 -14.26
C ALA A 95 -5.45 -16.03 -15.63
N ASP A 96 -4.17 -16.35 -15.86
CA ASP A 96 -3.68 -17.01 -17.08
C ASP A 96 -4.26 -18.42 -17.23
N ASP A 97 -4.49 -19.13 -16.12
CA ASP A 97 -5.19 -20.43 -16.06
C ASP A 97 -6.72 -20.30 -16.22
N GLY A 98 -7.25 -19.09 -16.38
CA GLY A 98 -8.69 -18.82 -16.53
C GLY A 98 -9.51 -19.02 -15.26
N VAL A 99 -8.88 -19.01 -14.08
CA VAL A 99 -9.56 -19.19 -12.80
C VAL A 99 -10.29 -17.91 -12.39
N GLU A 100 -11.59 -18.01 -12.14
CA GLU A 100 -12.37 -16.89 -11.62
C GLU A 100 -12.29 -16.78 -10.08
N PRO A 101 -12.34 -15.56 -9.50
CA PRO A 101 -12.56 -14.26 -10.17
C PRO A 101 -11.28 -13.60 -10.71
N TYR A 102 -10.13 -14.28 -10.70
CA TYR A 102 -8.83 -13.67 -11.03
C TYR A 102 -8.73 -13.24 -12.49
N ALA A 103 -9.21 -14.07 -13.42
CA ALA A 103 -9.22 -13.76 -14.85
C ALA A 103 -10.02 -12.49 -15.15
N SER A 104 -11.25 -12.37 -14.65
CA SER A 104 -12.05 -11.16 -14.82
C SER A 104 -11.46 -9.95 -14.09
N ALA A 105 -10.97 -10.12 -12.86
CA ALA A 105 -10.32 -9.05 -12.09
C ALA A 105 -9.10 -8.47 -12.80
N MET A 106 -8.24 -9.31 -13.38
CA MET A 106 -7.09 -8.86 -14.17
C MET A 106 -7.53 -7.99 -15.36
N GLN A 107 -8.56 -8.41 -16.11
CA GLN A 107 -9.09 -7.61 -17.22
C GLN A 107 -9.62 -6.24 -16.75
N PHE A 108 -10.25 -6.17 -15.57
CA PHE A 108 -10.69 -4.90 -15.01
C PHE A 108 -9.51 -3.98 -14.67
N VAL A 109 -8.43 -4.52 -14.10
CA VAL A 109 -7.20 -3.77 -13.80
C VAL A 109 -6.58 -3.23 -15.08
N LEU A 110 -6.40 -4.07 -16.11
CA LEU A 110 -5.83 -3.64 -17.39
C LEU A 110 -6.68 -2.55 -18.06
N LYS A 111 -8.00 -2.71 -18.06
CA LYS A 111 -8.92 -1.69 -18.57
C LYS A 111 -8.83 -0.37 -17.81
N ALA A 112 -8.53 -0.39 -16.51
CA ALA A 112 -8.33 0.82 -15.71
C ALA A 112 -6.95 1.44 -15.98
N ALA A 113 -5.90 0.61 -16.08
CA ALA A 113 -4.54 1.01 -16.38
C ALA A 113 -4.41 1.68 -17.75
N ASP A 114 -5.13 1.19 -18.77
CA ASP A 114 -5.09 1.72 -20.13
C ASP A 114 -5.86 3.04 -20.31
N ARG A 115 -6.60 3.51 -19.29
CA ARG A 115 -7.22 4.83 -19.34
C ARG A 115 -6.14 5.90 -19.30
N LYS A 116 -6.23 6.87 -20.21
CA LYS A 116 -5.30 8.01 -20.25
C LYS A 116 -5.28 8.74 -18.90
N TRP A 117 -4.10 9.14 -18.44
CA TRP A 117 -3.98 10.06 -17.32
C TRP A 117 -4.03 11.50 -17.88
N GLU A 118 -5.14 12.20 -17.65
CA GLU A 118 -5.50 13.45 -18.34
C GLU A 118 -5.83 14.55 -17.33
N TYR A 119 -5.02 14.66 -16.29
CA TYR A 119 -5.25 15.60 -15.21
C TYR A 119 -4.25 16.75 -15.26
N GLU A 120 -4.76 17.93 -14.94
CA GLU A 120 -3.96 19.13 -14.70
C GLU A 120 -3.44 19.09 -13.26
N LEU A 121 -2.24 19.63 -13.08
CA LEU A 121 -1.57 19.79 -11.80
C LEU A 121 -1.36 21.29 -11.58
N ASP A 122 -1.71 21.75 -10.38
CA ASP A 122 -1.49 23.14 -9.99
C ASP A 122 -0.21 23.24 -9.17
N GLU A 123 0.59 24.28 -9.42
CA GLU A 123 1.81 24.58 -8.64
C GLU A 123 1.52 24.71 -7.15
N GLN A 124 0.49 25.51 -6.85
CA GLN A 124 -0.14 25.61 -5.53
C GLN A 124 -1.43 24.78 -5.55
N GLN A 125 -1.38 23.56 -5.03
CA GLN A 125 -2.52 22.67 -5.06
C GLN A 125 -3.58 23.07 -4.02
N THR A 126 -4.74 23.48 -4.53
CA THR A 126 -5.96 23.71 -3.74
C THR A 126 -6.89 22.50 -3.77
N CYS A 127 -7.81 22.40 -2.81
CA CYS A 127 -8.76 21.30 -2.63
C CYS A 127 -10.18 21.82 -2.38
N LYS A 128 -10.74 22.50 -3.39
CA LYS A 128 -12.06 23.17 -3.34
C LYS A 128 -13.29 22.27 -3.07
N GLY A 129 -13.08 20.98 -2.81
CA GLY A 129 -14.12 19.99 -2.51
C GLY A 129 -13.53 18.59 -2.33
N ALA A 130 -14.36 17.65 -1.86
CA ALA A 130 -13.93 16.27 -1.61
C ALA A 130 -13.42 15.53 -2.87
N ASP A 131 -13.84 15.96 -4.07
CA ASP A 131 -13.44 15.36 -5.35
C ASP A 131 -12.41 16.21 -6.14
N ARG A 132 -11.76 17.16 -5.45
CA ARG A 132 -10.78 18.11 -5.99
C ARG A 132 -9.51 18.16 -5.12
N PRO A 133 -8.31 17.94 -5.68
CA PRO A 133 -8.04 17.85 -7.12
C PRO A 133 -8.45 16.52 -7.74
N ALA A 134 -8.82 16.58 -9.01
CA ALA A 134 -9.31 15.41 -9.73
C ALA A 134 -8.23 14.33 -9.92
N TRP A 135 -6.95 14.72 -9.93
CA TRP A 135 -5.86 13.75 -10.03
C TRP A 135 -5.72 12.90 -8.77
N LEU A 136 -6.10 13.41 -7.59
CA LEU A 136 -5.99 12.76 -6.28
C LEU A 136 -7.26 12.00 -5.84
N ASP A 137 -8.37 12.20 -6.56
CA ASP A 137 -9.69 11.66 -6.21
C ASP A 137 -9.83 10.15 -6.48
N GLU A 138 -10.51 9.45 -5.56
CA GLU A 138 -10.75 7.98 -5.57
C GLU A 138 -11.61 7.49 -6.76
N GLY A 139 -12.29 8.38 -7.47
CA GLY A 139 -13.05 8.06 -8.68
C GLY A 139 -12.28 8.35 -9.97
N LYS A 140 -11.09 8.95 -9.87
CA LYS A 140 -10.43 9.62 -10.98
C LYS A 140 -8.95 9.21 -11.12
N GLY A 141 -8.00 10.08 -10.75
CA GLY A 141 -6.61 9.93 -11.19
C GLY A 141 -5.81 8.88 -10.44
N ILE A 142 -5.92 8.84 -9.12
CA ILE A 142 -5.16 7.93 -8.25
C ILE A 142 -5.44 6.45 -8.56
N PRO A 143 -6.71 6.01 -8.70
CA PRO A 143 -6.97 4.63 -9.08
C PRO A 143 -6.38 4.23 -10.44
N ARG A 144 -6.25 5.19 -11.38
CA ARG A 144 -5.62 4.93 -12.69
C ARG A 144 -4.10 4.79 -12.57
N LEU A 145 -3.49 5.51 -11.63
CA LEU A 145 -2.07 5.37 -11.32
C LEU A 145 -1.80 4.02 -10.67
N TYR A 146 -2.55 3.68 -9.61
CA TYR A 146 -2.38 2.42 -8.90
C TYR A 146 -2.67 1.21 -9.81
N ALA A 147 -3.70 1.27 -10.66
CA ALA A 147 -3.98 0.23 -11.64
C ALA A 147 -2.81 -0.05 -12.60
N ARG A 148 -2.03 0.98 -12.99
CA ARG A 148 -0.82 0.78 -13.81
C ARG A 148 0.27 0.05 -13.02
N ALA A 149 0.49 0.43 -11.77
CA ALA A 149 1.46 -0.26 -10.91
C ALA A 149 1.10 -1.75 -10.75
N LEU A 150 -0.19 -2.06 -10.59
CA LEU A 150 -0.68 -3.44 -10.60
C LEU A 150 -0.49 -4.13 -11.97
N ALA A 151 -0.85 -3.44 -13.06
CA ALA A 151 -0.73 -3.98 -14.41
C ALA A 151 0.71 -4.31 -14.80
N TYR A 152 1.69 -3.55 -14.31
CA TYR A 152 3.11 -3.85 -14.48
C TYR A 152 3.45 -5.26 -13.98
N HIS A 153 3.04 -5.63 -12.77
CA HIS A 153 3.29 -6.96 -12.21
C HIS A 153 2.43 -8.06 -12.86
N LEU A 154 1.16 -7.76 -13.14
CA LEU A 154 0.24 -8.73 -13.74
C LEU A 154 0.61 -9.09 -15.18
N THR A 155 1.33 -8.24 -15.91
CA THR A 155 1.67 -8.46 -17.33
C THR A 155 3.16 -8.61 -17.59
N GLY A 156 4.01 -7.94 -16.79
CA GLY A 156 5.42 -7.72 -17.10
C GLY A 156 5.67 -6.60 -18.12
N ASP A 157 4.65 -5.87 -18.58
CA ASP A 157 4.81 -4.74 -19.51
C ASP A 157 5.36 -3.51 -18.76
N THR A 158 6.65 -3.23 -19.00
CA THR A 158 7.38 -2.11 -18.40
C THR A 158 6.81 -0.74 -18.76
N ARG A 159 6.01 -0.62 -19.82
CA ARG A 159 5.31 0.62 -20.15
C ARG A 159 4.45 1.12 -18.99
N TYR A 160 3.78 0.22 -18.27
CA TYR A 160 2.96 0.62 -17.13
C TYR A 160 3.80 1.23 -16.00
N ALA A 161 4.96 0.65 -15.69
CA ALA A 161 5.88 1.21 -14.69
C ALA A 161 6.46 2.56 -15.14
N GLN A 162 6.82 2.69 -16.41
CA GLN A 162 7.25 3.97 -16.99
C GLN A 162 6.16 5.05 -16.88
N GLU A 163 4.90 4.70 -17.14
CA GLU A 163 3.77 5.62 -16.97
C GLU A 163 3.59 6.05 -15.50
N VAL A 164 3.69 5.11 -14.55
CA VAL A 164 3.65 5.42 -13.10
C VAL A 164 4.77 6.38 -12.72
N LYS A 165 6.02 6.06 -13.06
CA LYS A 165 7.19 6.93 -12.83
C LYS A 165 6.95 8.32 -13.42
N SER A 166 6.50 8.39 -14.67
CA SER A 166 6.29 9.67 -15.37
C SER A 166 5.23 10.52 -14.67
N ILE A 167 4.13 9.90 -14.21
CA ILE A 167 3.07 10.60 -13.47
C ILE A 167 3.57 11.06 -12.10
N LEU A 168 4.26 10.20 -11.35
CA LEU A 168 4.84 10.57 -10.05
C LEU A 168 5.86 11.71 -10.21
N GLN A 169 6.73 11.67 -11.22
CA GLN A 169 7.66 12.77 -11.52
C GLN A 169 6.92 14.07 -11.80
N ARG A 170 5.84 14.02 -12.60
CA ARG A 170 5.00 15.20 -12.85
C ARG A 170 4.37 15.73 -11.56
N ILE A 171 3.80 14.87 -10.71
CA ILE A 171 3.26 15.28 -9.40
C ILE A 171 4.34 15.94 -8.55
N MET A 172 5.53 15.35 -8.45
CA MET A 172 6.64 15.90 -7.68
C MET A 172 7.14 17.25 -8.19
N THR A 173 7.12 17.44 -9.52
CA THR A 173 7.67 18.63 -10.19
C THR A 173 6.64 19.76 -10.28
N GLU A 174 5.39 19.43 -10.61
CA GLU A 174 4.33 20.40 -10.88
C GLU A 174 3.52 20.72 -9.61
N VAL A 175 3.40 19.84 -8.62
CA VAL A 175 2.74 20.15 -7.34
C VAL A 175 3.80 20.54 -6.30
N VAL A 176 4.19 21.81 -6.35
CA VAL A 176 5.29 22.35 -5.54
C VAL A 176 4.88 22.47 -4.08
N GLN A 177 3.67 22.98 -3.84
CA GLN A 177 3.08 23.16 -2.52
C GLN A 177 1.59 22.80 -2.51
N VAL A 178 1.11 22.32 -1.37
CA VAL A 178 -0.31 22.09 -1.10
C VAL A 178 -0.82 23.17 -0.15
N ASP A 179 -1.98 23.73 -0.45
CA ASP A 179 -2.58 24.81 0.33
C ASP A 179 -2.85 24.39 1.79
N LEU A 180 -2.41 25.24 2.73
CA LEU A 180 -2.52 25.00 4.17
C LEU A 180 -3.79 25.58 4.81
N ASP A 181 -4.43 26.54 4.13
CA ASP A 181 -5.63 27.24 4.58
C ASP A 181 -6.89 26.46 4.18
N GLU A 182 -6.82 25.68 3.10
CA GLU A 182 -7.90 24.78 2.69
C GLU A 182 -7.93 23.48 3.49
N GLN A 183 -8.78 23.43 4.52
CA GLN A 183 -8.93 22.26 5.39
C GLN A 183 -9.20 20.95 4.63
N GLN A 184 -9.90 21.02 3.49
CA GLN A 184 -10.23 19.87 2.68
C GLN A 184 -8.98 19.20 2.06
N CYS A 185 -7.87 19.93 1.87
CA CYS A 185 -6.60 19.32 1.45
C CYS A 185 -6.08 18.31 2.46
N ARG A 186 -6.30 18.56 3.75
CA ARG A 186 -5.93 17.62 4.81
C ARG A 186 -6.65 16.28 4.65
N LEU A 187 -7.93 16.30 4.28
CA LEU A 187 -8.67 15.07 4.05
C LEU A 187 -8.29 14.40 2.73
N ASN A 188 -8.24 15.16 1.64
CA ASN A 188 -8.01 14.59 0.31
C ASN A 188 -6.63 13.97 0.21
N PHE A 189 -5.59 14.61 0.76
CA PHE A 189 -4.26 14.01 0.86
C PHE A 189 -4.22 12.89 1.90
N GLY A 190 -5.03 12.94 2.96
CA GLY A 190 -5.20 11.83 3.90
C GLY A 190 -5.84 10.57 3.29
N TRP A 191 -6.56 10.70 2.18
CA TRP A 191 -7.20 9.57 1.49
C TRP A 191 -6.41 9.11 0.26
N GLY A 192 -5.90 10.04 -0.54
CA GLY A 192 -5.25 9.73 -1.82
C GLY A 192 -3.76 9.37 -1.71
N THR A 193 -3.04 9.88 -0.72
CA THR A 193 -1.59 9.64 -0.59
C THR A 193 -1.20 8.17 -0.37
N PRO A 194 -1.93 7.35 0.40
CA PRO A 194 -1.62 5.93 0.55
C PRO A 194 -1.50 5.19 -0.79
N GLU A 195 -2.37 5.49 -1.76
CA GLU A 195 -2.29 4.86 -3.08
C GLU A 195 -1.14 5.42 -3.96
N LEU A 196 -0.70 6.67 -3.75
CA LEU A 196 0.54 7.19 -4.35
C LEU A 196 1.74 6.37 -3.87
N VAL A 197 1.84 6.18 -2.55
CA VAL A 197 2.92 5.43 -1.90
C VAL A 197 2.89 3.96 -2.36
N ALA A 198 1.71 3.33 -2.37
CA ALA A 198 1.57 1.95 -2.82
C ALA A 198 1.93 1.77 -4.31
N ALA A 199 1.58 2.73 -5.18
CA ALA A 199 1.98 2.70 -6.58
C ALA A 199 3.51 2.83 -6.75
N ALA A 200 4.13 3.73 -5.99
CA ALA A 200 5.57 3.97 -6.00
C ALA A 200 6.37 2.75 -5.50
N ASP A 201 5.95 2.14 -4.40
CA ASP A 201 6.55 0.92 -3.87
C ASP A 201 6.46 -0.25 -4.86
N LEU A 202 5.31 -0.46 -5.49
CA LEU A 202 5.16 -1.52 -6.50
C LEU A 202 6.11 -1.34 -7.69
N ILE A 203 6.50 -0.12 -8.05
CA ILE A 203 7.47 0.11 -9.14
C ILE A 203 8.90 0.33 -8.64
N GLU A 204 9.19 0.09 -7.36
CA GLU A 204 10.46 0.47 -6.75
C GLU A 204 11.68 -0.14 -7.44
N ALA A 205 11.60 -1.42 -7.83
CA ALA A 205 12.67 -2.07 -8.59
C ALA A 205 12.85 -1.48 -10.00
N TYR A 206 11.79 -0.93 -10.60
CA TYR A 206 11.83 -0.37 -11.95
C TYR A 206 12.59 0.96 -11.99
N TRP A 207 12.34 1.84 -11.02
CA TRP A 207 12.88 3.20 -11.00
C TRP A 207 14.00 3.42 -9.96
N ALA A 208 14.52 2.35 -9.34
CA ALA A 208 15.50 2.42 -8.26
C ALA A 208 16.75 3.23 -8.61
N GLU A 209 17.23 3.09 -9.86
CA GLU A 209 18.45 3.77 -10.36
C GLU A 209 18.12 4.92 -11.31
N ASP A 210 16.83 5.23 -11.47
CA ASP A 210 16.41 6.27 -12.40
C ASP A 210 16.58 7.67 -11.80
N THR A 211 16.85 8.62 -12.70
CA THR A 211 16.86 10.03 -12.38
C THR A 211 15.52 10.68 -12.74
N CYS A 212 14.97 11.46 -11.82
CA CYS A 212 13.76 12.23 -11.99
C CYS A 212 14.03 13.73 -11.74
N THR A 213 12.96 14.53 -11.89
CA THR A 213 12.89 15.91 -11.39
C THR A 213 11.89 16.01 -10.24
N GLY A 214 12.17 16.86 -9.25
CA GLY A 214 11.35 16.97 -8.04
C GLY A 214 12.03 17.81 -6.95
N PRO A 215 11.46 17.85 -5.73
CA PRO A 215 11.99 18.68 -4.66
C PRO A 215 13.29 18.12 -4.10
N THR A 216 14.30 18.98 -3.98
CA THR A 216 15.62 18.60 -3.44
C THR A 216 15.70 18.67 -1.92
N GLY A 217 14.71 19.27 -1.26
CA GLY A 217 14.61 19.41 0.19
C GLY A 217 13.25 18.94 0.74
N THR A 218 13.19 18.81 2.06
CA THR A 218 12.00 18.36 2.80
C THR A 218 11.23 19.48 3.49
N LEU A 219 11.75 20.71 3.46
CA LEU A 219 11.09 21.85 4.09
C LEU A 219 9.88 22.28 3.26
N TYR A 220 8.74 22.47 3.92
CA TYR A 220 7.52 22.94 3.25
C TYR A 220 7.74 24.26 2.49
N SER A 221 8.50 25.19 3.07
CA SER A 221 8.79 26.52 2.49
C SER A 221 9.80 26.50 1.34
N ASP A 222 10.53 25.41 1.15
CA ASP A 222 11.48 25.28 0.06
C ASP A 222 10.74 24.90 -1.24
N VAL A 223 10.74 25.80 -2.22
CA VAL A 223 10.10 25.60 -3.53
C VAL A 223 11.08 25.15 -4.61
N SER A 224 12.33 24.83 -4.24
CA SER A 224 13.34 24.40 -5.21
C SER A 224 12.99 23.05 -5.85
N ILE A 225 13.19 22.99 -7.16
CA ILE A 225 13.08 21.77 -7.97
C ILE A 225 14.44 21.51 -8.59
N GLY A 226 14.88 20.26 -8.50
CA GLY A 226 16.14 19.79 -9.05
C GLY A 226 16.01 18.40 -9.64
N SER A 227 17.17 17.77 -9.89
CA SER A 227 17.26 16.43 -10.43
C SER A 227 18.04 15.53 -9.49
N GLY A 228 17.65 14.26 -9.41
CA GLY A 228 18.18 13.29 -8.45
C GLY A 228 17.49 11.94 -8.59
N ASN A 229 17.79 11.02 -7.66
CA ASN A 229 17.17 9.70 -7.63
C ASN A 229 15.64 9.83 -7.51
N CYS A 230 14.89 9.08 -8.32
CA CYS A 230 13.43 9.15 -8.36
C CYS A 230 12.78 8.87 -6.99
N LYS A 231 13.24 7.84 -6.29
CA LYS A 231 12.70 7.47 -4.98
C LYS A 231 13.02 8.54 -3.94
N GLU A 232 14.26 9.04 -3.90
CA GLU A 232 14.65 10.07 -2.94
C GLU A 232 13.85 11.38 -3.13
N LEU A 233 13.66 11.82 -4.38
CA LEU A 233 12.85 13.00 -4.69
C LEU A 233 11.38 12.78 -4.31
N PHE A 234 10.86 11.55 -4.46
CA PHE A 234 9.50 11.22 -4.06
C PHE A 234 9.34 11.22 -2.55
N GLN A 235 10.30 10.66 -1.83
CA GLN A 235 10.37 10.73 -0.37
C GLN A 235 10.43 12.18 0.12
N ASN A 236 11.24 13.03 -0.52
CA ASN A 236 11.27 14.46 -0.20
C ASN A 236 9.92 15.13 -0.42
N TRP A 237 9.26 14.83 -1.56
CA TRP A 237 7.93 15.34 -1.86
C TRP A 237 6.91 14.89 -0.81
N LEU A 238 6.93 13.62 -0.40
CA LEU A 238 6.04 13.08 0.64
C LEU A 238 6.20 13.81 1.98
N VAL A 239 7.43 14.08 2.41
CA VAL A 239 7.71 14.79 3.67
C VAL A 239 7.21 16.23 3.59
N LYS A 240 7.61 16.96 2.54
CA LYS A 240 7.30 18.39 2.46
C LYS A 240 5.82 18.68 2.19
N ASN A 241 5.12 17.82 1.43
CA ASN A 241 3.75 18.09 1.01
C ASN A 241 2.72 17.28 1.81
N PRO A 242 2.39 16.02 1.46
CA PRO A 242 1.30 15.32 2.11
C PRO A 242 1.54 15.12 3.60
N TYR A 243 2.75 14.74 4.04
CA TYR A 243 3.03 14.60 5.47
C TYR A 243 2.73 15.91 6.20
N TYR A 244 3.39 17.01 5.81
CA TYR A 244 3.23 18.30 6.49
C TYR A 244 1.78 18.80 6.53
N VAL A 245 1.02 18.59 5.45
CA VAL A 245 -0.39 18.99 5.36
C VAL A 245 -1.27 18.16 6.29
N VAL A 246 -1.10 16.83 6.29
CA VAL A 246 -2.01 15.93 7.03
C VAL A 246 -1.60 15.72 8.48
N SER A 247 -0.35 16.03 8.85
CA SER A 247 0.18 15.78 10.19
C SER A 247 -0.69 16.44 11.27
N PHE A 248 -1.09 17.69 11.07
CA PHE A 248 -1.97 18.41 11.99
C PHE A 248 -3.31 17.69 12.23
N THR A 249 -3.87 17.04 11.21
CA THR A 249 -5.10 16.21 11.35
C THR A 249 -4.87 14.94 12.13
N ALA A 250 -3.70 14.33 11.99
CA ALA A 250 -3.39 13.10 12.70
C ALA A 250 -3.34 13.34 14.22
N GLU A 251 -2.90 14.52 14.66
CA GLU A 251 -2.86 14.88 16.08
C GLU A 251 -4.21 15.37 16.63
N ASP A 252 -4.92 16.21 15.87
CA ASP A 252 -6.06 16.99 16.40
C ASP A 252 -7.43 16.34 16.13
N ALA A 253 -7.58 15.60 15.03
CA ALA A 253 -8.89 15.15 14.59
C ALA A 253 -9.28 13.79 15.18
N MET A 254 -10.41 13.74 15.88
CA MET A 254 -11.06 12.50 16.29
C MET A 254 -12.13 12.10 15.27
N GLY A 255 -11.95 10.97 14.58
CA GLY A 255 -12.92 10.45 13.61
C GLY A 255 -12.28 9.90 12.34
N ASN A 256 -13.05 9.86 11.25
CA ASN A 256 -12.56 9.36 9.96
C ASN A 256 -11.45 10.24 9.35
N TRP A 257 -11.43 11.54 9.64
CA TRP A 257 -10.35 12.45 9.23
C TRP A 257 -9.03 12.09 9.92
N GLY A 258 -9.06 11.91 11.24
CA GLY A 258 -7.89 11.45 12.00
C GLY A 258 -7.42 10.08 11.52
N ALA A 259 -8.34 9.12 11.36
CA ALA A 259 -8.00 7.78 10.89
C ALA A 259 -7.32 7.79 9.51
N ALA A 260 -7.83 8.59 8.57
CA ALA A 260 -7.23 8.73 7.23
C ALA A 260 -5.84 9.38 7.30
N ALA A 261 -5.70 10.45 8.08
CA ALA A 261 -4.42 11.12 8.29
C ALA A 261 -3.38 10.19 8.92
N THR A 262 -3.73 9.49 10.01
CA THR A 262 -2.83 8.53 10.68
C THR A 262 -2.43 7.38 9.74
N ASN A 263 -3.37 6.85 8.95
CA ASN A 263 -3.06 5.82 7.95
C ASN A 263 -2.07 6.35 6.90
N THR A 264 -2.28 7.58 6.41
CA THR A 264 -1.34 8.24 5.50
C THR A 264 0.04 8.41 6.13
N LEU A 265 0.11 8.87 7.39
CA LEU A 265 1.39 8.99 8.09
C LEU A 265 2.10 7.65 8.24
N ALA A 266 1.37 6.55 8.48
CA ALA A 266 1.95 5.21 8.55
C ALA A 266 2.54 4.75 7.20
N TYR A 267 1.84 4.99 6.09
CA TYR A 267 2.35 4.70 4.74
C TYR A 267 3.61 5.50 4.44
N ILE A 268 3.59 6.80 4.75
CA ILE A 268 4.76 7.67 4.53
C ILE A 268 5.91 7.22 5.42
N ALA A 269 5.70 7.00 6.71
CA ALA A 269 6.75 6.59 7.64
C ALA A 269 7.41 5.26 7.22
N ASP A 270 6.62 4.28 6.80
CA ASP A 270 7.15 3.04 6.24
C ASP A 270 7.92 3.29 4.94
N TYR A 271 7.41 4.16 4.05
CA TYR A 271 8.11 4.50 2.80
C TYR A 271 9.42 5.24 2.99
N LEU A 272 9.60 5.90 4.13
CA LEU A 272 10.81 6.62 4.54
C LEU A 272 11.75 5.76 5.39
N TRP A 273 11.47 4.48 5.63
CA TRP A 273 12.22 3.67 6.60
C TRP A 273 13.72 3.58 6.31
N ASP A 274 14.13 3.73 5.04
CA ASP A 274 15.52 3.69 4.58
C ASP A 274 16.19 5.07 4.52
N ARG A 275 15.52 6.09 5.07
CA ARG A 275 15.98 7.48 5.15
C ARG A 275 16.03 7.99 6.60
N PRO A 276 16.79 7.34 7.51
CA PRO A 276 16.80 7.69 8.93
C PRO A 276 17.38 9.09 9.21
N GLU A 277 18.05 9.70 8.23
CA GLU A 277 18.60 11.05 8.32
C GLU A 277 17.57 12.17 8.07
N LEU A 278 16.37 11.83 7.58
CA LEU A 278 15.34 12.83 7.30
C LEU A 278 14.72 13.36 8.60
N GLU A 279 14.83 14.67 8.78
CA GLU A 279 14.07 15.37 9.81
C GLU A 279 12.67 15.67 9.28
N ILE A 280 11.67 15.09 9.95
CA ILE A 280 10.27 15.26 9.59
C ILE A 280 9.65 16.30 10.52
N THR A 281 9.30 17.46 9.97
CA THR A 281 8.67 18.54 10.73
C THR A 281 7.15 18.35 10.78
N HIS A 282 6.62 18.18 11.99
CA HIS A 282 5.19 18.16 12.23
C HIS A 282 4.60 19.58 12.17
N ARG A 283 3.49 19.78 11.45
CA ARG A 283 2.79 21.06 11.43
C ARG A 283 2.11 21.30 12.78
N MET A 284 2.59 22.30 13.52
CA MET A 284 2.00 22.75 14.78
C MET A 284 0.98 23.88 14.53
N PRO A 285 -0.13 23.95 15.28
CA PRO A 285 -1.20 24.93 15.04
C PRO A 285 -0.96 26.35 15.58
N TYR A 286 0.29 26.81 15.74
CA TYR A 286 0.61 28.07 16.42
C TYR A 286 1.47 29.01 15.59
#